data_AF-A0A2V2W3P0-F1
#
_entry.id   AF-A0A2V2W3P0-F1
#
_cell.length_a   1.000
_cell.length_b   1.000
_cell.length_c   1.000
_cell.angle_alpha   90.00
_cell.angle_beta   90.00
_cell.angle_gamma   90.00
#
_symmetry.space_group_name_H-M   'P 1'
#
loop_
_entity.id
_entity.type
_entity.pdbx_description
1 polymer ?
#
loop_
_entity_poly.entity_id
_entity_poly.type
_entity_poly.pdbx_seq_one_letter_code
_entity_poly.pdbx_strand_id
1 'polypeptide(L)'
;MPGSRGLKTCTGYAILNANYLKKRPDGHCPVLFLGENDFCAHEFIIDLRPSKKKTAQIEAEDVAKRLMDYGLHSPTLAFPVAGTLMTEPTESKRELDRLADALISTRTEIASIEEGEESTTNNFLKNAPHTAKCVTSDDWDRPYTRKTTAFPSSHSYTEKFWPSVCRIDGSYGDRNLMCSCALTNFCE
;
A
#
# COMPACT_ATOMS: atom_id res chain seq x y z
N MET A 1 18.35 5.17 28.52
CA MET A 1 16.92 4.83 28.34
C MET A 1 16.07 6.09 28.55
N PRO A 2 14.88 6.20 27.92
CA PRO A 2 14.13 7.47 27.79
C PRO A 2 13.59 8.09 29.09
N GLY A 3 13.45 7.34 30.20
CA GLY A 3 12.88 7.87 31.45
C GLY A 3 11.44 8.40 31.29
N SER A 4 10.85 8.91 32.38
CA SER A 4 9.43 9.34 32.37
C SER A 4 9.14 10.48 31.37
N ARG A 5 10.06 11.44 31.24
CA ARG A 5 9.93 12.54 30.28
C ARG A 5 10.02 12.05 28.84
N GLY A 6 10.98 11.18 28.53
CA GLY A 6 11.14 10.63 27.18
C GLY A 6 9.93 9.79 26.76
N LEU A 7 9.38 8.97 27.65
CA LEU A 7 8.16 8.20 27.37
C LEU A 7 6.99 9.12 27.02
N LYS A 8 6.77 10.20 27.78
CA LYS A 8 5.74 11.21 27.47
C LYS A 8 5.96 11.83 26.09
N THR A 9 7.20 12.17 25.76
CA THR A 9 7.56 12.74 24.46
C THR A 9 7.32 11.74 23.31
N CYS A 10 7.71 10.47 23.48
CA CYS A 10 7.47 9.43 22.49
C CYS A 10 5.97 9.26 22.19
N THR A 11 5.12 9.20 23.21
CA THR A 11 3.66 9.14 23.03
C THR A 11 3.12 10.38 22.30
N GLY A 12 3.62 11.57 22.65
CA GLY A 12 3.24 12.81 21.96
C GLY A 12 3.61 12.79 20.47
N TYR A 13 4.78 12.29 20.11
CA TYR A 13 5.20 12.15 18.72
C TYR A 13 4.40 11.10 17.95
N ALA A 14 4.05 9.96 18.56
CA ALA A 14 3.22 8.95 17.91
C ALA A 14 1.86 9.53 17.49
N ILE A 15 1.20 10.26 18.41
CA ILE A 15 -0.08 10.93 18.13
C ILE A 15 0.09 12.03 17.07
N LEU A 16 1.15 12.83 17.16
CA LEU A 16 1.44 13.89 16.19
C LEU A 16 1.66 13.32 14.79
N ASN A 17 2.44 12.25 14.67
CA ASN A 17 2.77 11.60 13.40
C ASN A 17 1.52 11.02 12.73
N ALA A 18 0.66 10.36 13.50
CA ALA A 18 -0.60 9.82 12.99
C ALA A 18 -1.50 10.93 12.44
N ASN A 19 -1.68 12.00 13.20
CA ASN A 19 -2.49 13.14 12.77
C ASN A 19 -1.88 13.92 11.61
N TYR A 20 -0.55 14.02 11.55
CA TYR A 20 0.17 14.58 10.40
C TYR A 20 -0.09 13.78 9.13
N LEU A 21 0.15 12.47 9.19
CA LEU A 21 -0.03 11.56 8.04
C LEU A 21 -1.49 11.49 7.62
N LYS A 22 -2.43 11.59 8.55
CA LYS A 22 -3.87 11.69 8.26
C LYS A 22 -4.24 12.98 7.53
N LYS A 23 -3.61 14.11 7.89
CA LYS A 23 -3.97 15.44 7.36
C LYS A 23 -3.35 15.74 6.00
N ARG A 24 -2.22 15.13 5.65
CA ARG A 24 -1.52 15.38 4.38
C ARG A 24 -2.27 14.89 3.13
N PRO A 25 -2.84 13.66 3.09
CA PRO A 25 -3.67 13.16 1.99
C PRO A 25 -5.15 13.54 2.15
N ASP A 26 -5.46 14.60 2.91
CA ASP A 26 -6.84 14.99 3.20
C ASP A 26 -7.61 15.26 1.90
N GLY A 27 -8.80 14.64 1.77
CA GLY A 27 -9.59 14.61 0.53
C GLY A 27 -9.32 13.42 -0.40
N HIS A 28 -8.14 12.79 -0.33
CA HIS A 28 -7.81 11.59 -1.14
C HIS A 28 -8.15 10.28 -0.42
N CYS A 29 -7.95 10.23 0.90
CA CYS A 29 -8.13 9.04 1.72
C CYS A 29 -9.15 9.29 2.84
N PRO A 30 -10.43 8.88 2.68
CA PRO A 30 -11.42 9.06 3.75
C PRO A 30 -11.04 8.24 4.98
N VAL A 31 -11.21 8.83 6.16
CA VAL A 31 -10.85 8.23 7.46
C VAL A 31 -12.11 7.81 8.21
N LEU A 32 -12.14 6.59 8.74
CA LEU A 32 -13.38 5.99 9.28
C LEU A 32 -13.80 6.50 10.64
N PHE A 33 -12.85 6.59 11.58
CA PHE A 33 -13.13 6.91 12.96
C PHE A 33 -12.24 8.07 13.39
N LEU A 34 -12.87 9.14 13.84
CA LEU A 34 -12.21 10.32 14.39
C LEU A 34 -12.84 10.63 15.74
N GLY A 35 -12.02 11.13 16.66
CA GLY A 35 -12.46 11.64 17.95
C GLY A 35 -12.89 13.10 17.86
N GLU A 36 -12.86 13.77 19.00
CA GLU A 36 -13.15 15.20 19.07
C GLU A 36 -12.17 16.04 18.21
N ASN A 37 -12.69 17.11 17.61
CA ASN A 37 -11.95 18.02 16.74
C ASN A 37 -11.24 17.32 15.56
N ASP A 38 -11.81 16.23 15.07
CA ASP A 38 -11.28 15.41 13.97
C ASP A 38 -9.89 14.82 14.25
N PHE A 39 -9.45 14.69 15.50
CA PHE A 39 -8.16 14.04 15.81
C PHE A 39 -8.29 12.53 15.92
N CYS A 40 -7.22 11.82 15.53
CA CYS A 40 -7.01 10.40 15.83
C CYS A 40 -5.99 10.24 16.97
N ALA A 41 -5.83 9.02 17.48
CA ALA A 41 -4.83 8.72 18.49
C ALA A 41 -3.45 8.49 17.83
N HIS A 42 -2.82 7.34 18.07
CA HIS A 42 -1.53 6.95 17.46
C HIS A 42 -1.69 6.23 16.11
N GLU A 43 -2.93 5.96 15.70
CA GLU A 43 -3.26 5.27 14.46
C GLU A 43 -4.60 5.79 13.90
N PHE A 44 -4.84 5.50 12.62
CA PHE A 44 -6.10 5.80 11.94
C PHE A 44 -6.41 4.77 10.84
N ILE A 45 -7.67 4.72 10.39
CA ILE A 45 -8.13 3.76 9.39
C ILE A 45 -8.57 4.47 8.13
N ILE A 46 -7.96 4.11 6.99
CA ILE A 46 -8.32 4.58 5.65
C ILE A 46 -9.41 3.67 5.06
N ASP A 47 -10.52 4.27 4.65
CA ASP A 47 -11.63 3.56 4.01
C ASP A 47 -11.43 3.41 2.50
N LEU A 48 -11.15 2.19 2.05
CA LEU A 48 -11.02 1.85 0.63
C LEU A 48 -12.26 1.15 0.07
N ARG A 49 -13.27 0.86 0.91
CA ARG A 49 -14.51 0.21 0.48
C ARG A 49 -15.27 0.98 -0.60
N PRO A 50 -15.27 2.35 -0.62
CA PRO A 50 -15.86 3.09 -1.72
C PRO A 50 -15.23 2.76 -3.08
N SER A 51 -13.91 2.51 -3.15
CA SER A 51 -13.19 2.18 -4.40
C SER A 51 -13.57 0.80 -4.97
N LYS A 52 -14.06 -0.11 -4.12
CA LYS A 52 -14.61 -1.40 -4.57
C LYS A 52 -16.01 -1.26 -5.18
N LYS A 53 -16.81 -0.34 -4.62
CA LYS A 53 -18.22 -0.11 -5.04
C LYS A 53 -18.33 0.83 -6.24
N LYS A 54 -17.48 1.84 -6.28
CA LYS A 54 -17.29 2.70 -7.45
C LYS A 54 -16.58 1.86 -8.51
N THR A 55 -16.84 2.17 -9.78
CA THR A 55 -16.50 1.46 -11.02
C THR A 55 -15.10 0.81 -11.11
N ALA A 56 -14.14 1.19 -10.26
CA ALA A 56 -12.76 0.72 -10.30
C ALA A 56 -12.53 -0.73 -9.86
N GLN A 57 -13.45 -1.35 -9.10
CA GLN A 57 -13.31 -2.73 -8.58
C GLN A 57 -11.99 -2.97 -7.81
N ILE A 58 -11.47 -1.92 -7.14
CA ILE A 58 -10.21 -1.99 -6.39
C ILE A 58 -10.47 -2.42 -4.95
N GLU A 59 -9.66 -3.37 -4.47
CA GLU A 59 -9.71 -3.86 -3.10
C GLU A 59 -8.56 -3.29 -2.26
N ALA A 60 -8.69 -3.35 -0.93
CA ALA A 60 -7.62 -2.91 -0.03
C ALA A 60 -6.32 -3.71 -0.23
N GLU A 61 -6.42 -4.98 -0.66
CA GLU A 61 -5.25 -5.79 -0.99
C GLU A 61 -4.50 -5.24 -2.22
N ASP A 62 -5.21 -4.71 -3.23
CA ASP A 62 -4.57 -4.13 -4.41
C ASP A 62 -3.68 -2.94 -4.01
N VAL A 63 -4.20 -2.06 -3.15
CA VAL A 63 -3.44 -0.93 -2.59
C VAL A 63 -2.27 -1.42 -1.75
N ALA A 64 -2.48 -2.44 -0.91
CA ALA A 64 -1.43 -3.05 -0.09
C ALA A 64 -0.27 -3.59 -0.94
N LYS A 65 -0.57 -4.28 -2.05
CA LYS A 65 0.46 -4.78 -2.97
C LYS A 65 1.11 -3.64 -3.75
N ARG A 66 0.34 -2.63 -4.17
CA ARG A 66 0.87 -1.49 -4.93
C ARG A 66 1.88 -0.68 -4.13
N LEU A 67 1.70 -0.53 -2.82
CA LEU A 67 2.68 0.11 -1.93
C LEU A 67 4.06 -0.58 -1.97
N MET A 68 4.13 -1.88 -2.26
CA MET A 68 5.40 -2.59 -2.42
C MET A 68 6.22 -2.07 -3.60
N ASP A 69 5.57 -1.61 -4.67
CA ASP A 69 6.26 -1.02 -5.82
C ASP A 69 6.89 0.34 -5.46
N TYR A 70 6.31 1.05 -4.50
CA TYR A 70 6.84 2.27 -3.88
C TYR A 70 7.92 1.98 -2.81
N GLY A 71 8.24 0.71 -2.56
CA GLY A 71 9.22 0.28 -1.55
C GLY A 71 8.69 0.37 -0.12
N LEU A 72 7.37 0.33 0.08
CA LEU A 72 6.73 0.43 1.38
C LEU A 72 6.02 -0.87 1.73
N HIS A 73 6.16 -1.30 2.99
CA HIS A 73 5.31 -2.37 3.52
C HIS A 73 3.90 -1.83 3.72
N SER A 74 2.89 -2.65 3.42
CA SER A 74 1.49 -2.27 3.64
C SER A 74 1.21 -2.01 5.13
N PRO A 75 0.35 -1.05 5.46
CA PRO A 75 -0.30 -0.98 6.77
C PRO A 75 -1.15 -2.25 7.05
N THR A 76 -1.69 -2.34 8.25
CA THR A 76 -2.56 -3.46 8.66
C THR A 76 -3.77 -3.55 7.73
N LEU A 77 -3.94 -4.70 7.08
CA LEU A 77 -4.94 -4.93 6.06
C LEU A 77 -6.20 -5.57 6.64
N ALA A 78 -7.37 -5.03 6.27
CA ALA A 78 -8.70 -5.59 6.52
C ALA A 78 -9.05 -5.87 8.01
N PHE A 79 -8.37 -5.19 8.93
CA PHE A 79 -8.64 -5.22 10.36
C PHE A 79 -8.47 -3.82 10.96
N PRO A 80 -9.30 -3.40 11.93
CA PRO A 80 -10.48 -4.09 12.49
C PRO A 80 -11.70 -4.09 11.56
N VAL A 81 -11.64 -3.38 10.44
CA VAL A 81 -12.73 -3.30 9.45
C VAL A 81 -12.30 -3.96 8.15
N ALA A 82 -13.13 -4.85 7.61
CA ALA A 82 -12.86 -5.50 6.34
C ALA A 82 -12.79 -4.48 5.19
N GLY A 83 -11.81 -4.61 4.30
CA GLY A 83 -11.65 -3.73 3.13
C GLY A 83 -11.05 -2.35 3.45
N THR A 84 -10.34 -2.20 4.57
CA THR A 84 -9.68 -0.96 4.98
C THR A 84 -8.19 -1.17 5.25
N LEU A 85 -7.45 -0.07 5.41
CA LEU A 85 -6.05 -0.08 5.86
C LEU A 85 -5.92 0.70 7.17
N MET A 86 -5.41 0.07 8.22
CA MET A 86 -5.11 0.72 9.50
C MET A 86 -3.62 1.09 9.57
N THR A 87 -3.33 2.37 9.78
CA THR A 87 -1.98 2.95 9.68
C THR A 87 -1.56 3.55 11.02
N GLU A 88 -0.42 3.07 11.53
CA GLU A 88 0.20 3.52 12.78
C GLU A 88 1.65 3.98 12.50
N PRO A 89 1.89 5.28 12.29
CA PRO A 89 3.22 5.78 12.00
C PRO A 89 4.05 6.04 13.28
N THR A 90 5.22 5.40 13.37
CA THR A 90 6.26 5.69 14.38
C THR A 90 7.53 6.29 13.77
N GLU A 91 7.50 6.52 12.46
CA GLU A 91 8.65 6.88 11.63
C GLU A 91 8.99 8.37 11.63
N SER A 92 10.14 8.71 11.03
CA SER A 92 10.56 10.10 10.80
C SER A 92 9.65 10.82 9.79
N LYS A 93 9.56 12.16 9.87
CA LYS A 93 8.76 12.98 8.96
C LYS A 93 8.98 12.65 7.47
N ARG A 94 10.24 12.42 7.06
CA ARG A 94 10.58 12.09 5.67
C ARG A 94 9.88 10.81 5.20
N GLU A 95 9.81 9.81 6.05
CA GLU A 95 9.13 8.54 5.74
C GLU A 95 7.61 8.70 5.75
N LEU A 96 7.07 9.56 6.63
CA LEU A 96 5.64 9.92 6.59
C LEU A 96 5.27 10.61 5.28
N ASP A 97 6.12 11.52 4.80
CA ASP A 97 5.92 12.20 3.53
C ASP A 97 5.93 11.19 2.37
N ARG A 98 6.90 10.25 2.37
CA ARG A 98 6.94 9.17 1.37
C ARG A 98 5.68 8.32 1.36
N LEU A 99 5.19 7.92 2.55
CA LEU A 99 3.97 7.12 2.66
C LEU A 99 2.74 7.91 2.19
N ALA A 100 2.59 9.17 2.58
CA ALA A 100 1.48 9.99 2.11
C ALA A 100 1.55 10.23 0.59
N ASP A 101 2.72 10.46 0.00
CA ASP A 101 2.87 10.62 -1.45
C ASP A 101 2.48 9.34 -2.19
N ALA A 102 2.87 8.17 -1.68
CA ALA A 102 2.49 6.88 -2.24
C ALA A 102 0.97 6.65 -2.16
N LEU A 103 0.33 7.00 -1.04
CA LEU A 103 -1.12 6.89 -0.86
C LEU A 103 -1.88 7.84 -1.81
N ILE A 104 -1.42 9.10 -1.95
CA ILE A 104 -2.01 10.07 -2.88
C ILE A 104 -1.86 9.59 -4.32
N SER A 105 -0.67 9.17 -4.72
CA SER A 105 -0.42 8.65 -6.07
C SER A 105 -1.29 7.43 -6.37
N THR A 106 -1.39 6.50 -5.42
CA THR A 106 -2.28 5.34 -5.54
C THR A 106 -3.74 5.75 -5.64
N ARG A 107 -4.18 6.80 -4.92
CA ARG A 107 -5.55 7.32 -5.04
C ARG A 107 -5.82 7.90 -6.43
N THR A 108 -4.84 8.56 -7.03
CA THR A 108 -4.93 9.06 -8.41
C THR A 108 -5.00 7.91 -9.41
N GLU A 109 -4.19 6.86 -9.24
CA GLU A 109 -4.30 5.62 -10.04
C GLU A 109 -5.72 5.02 -9.93
N ILE A 110 -6.32 4.99 -8.73
CA ILE A 110 -7.73 4.57 -8.55
C ILE A 110 -8.69 5.49 -9.30
N ALA A 111 -8.48 6.81 -9.25
CA ALA A 111 -9.36 7.80 -9.90
C ALA A 111 -9.38 7.62 -11.42
N SER A 112 -8.23 7.42 -12.07
CA SER A 112 -8.17 7.15 -13.52
C SER A 112 -8.92 5.88 -13.92
N ILE A 113 -8.98 4.86 -13.05
CA ILE A 113 -9.82 3.67 -13.28
C ILE A 113 -11.31 4.02 -13.05
N GLU A 114 -11.65 4.80 -12.02
CA GLU A 114 -13.03 5.26 -11.76
C GLU A 114 -13.61 6.04 -12.95
N GLU A 115 -12.78 6.87 -13.60
CA GLU A 115 -13.10 7.72 -14.75
C GLU A 115 -13.08 6.96 -16.09
N GLY A 116 -12.58 5.72 -16.10
CA GLY A 116 -12.53 4.86 -17.29
C GLY A 116 -11.35 5.14 -18.23
N GLU A 117 -10.34 5.89 -17.78
CA GLU A 117 -9.09 6.12 -18.52
C GLU A 117 -8.21 4.87 -18.51
N GLU A 118 -8.25 4.11 -17.41
CA GLU A 118 -7.52 2.85 -17.27
C GLU A 118 -8.46 1.63 -17.22
N SER A 119 -7.96 0.49 -17.69
CA SER A 119 -8.67 -0.79 -17.58
C SER A 119 -8.90 -1.18 -16.12
N THR A 120 -10.08 -1.70 -15.79
CA THR A 120 -10.39 -2.23 -14.45
C THR A 120 -9.62 -3.52 -14.12
N THR A 121 -9.14 -4.25 -15.14
CA THR A 121 -8.49 -5.55 -14.99
C THR A 121 -7.00 -5.53 -15.27
N ASN A 122 -6.52 -4.65 -16.17
CA ASN A 122 -5.11 -4.53 -16.52
C ASN A 122 -4.57 -3.10 -16.23
N ASN A 123 -4.29 -2.85 -14.95
CA ASN A 123 -3.75 -1.58 -14.44
C ASN A 123 -2.62 -1.84 -13.43
N PHE A 124 -1.99 -0.80 -12.90
CA PHE A 124 -0.91 -0.94 -11.92
C PHE A 124 -1.34 -1.69 -10.65
N LEU A 125 -2.54 -1.40 -10.14
CA LEU A 125 -3.06 -1.92 -8.87
C LEU A 125 -3.34 -3.43 -8.92
N LYS A 126 -4.03 -3.91 -9.95
CA LYS A 126 -4.36 -5.33 -10.13
C LYS A 126 -3.13 -6.20 -10.38
N ASN A 127 -2.14 -5.60 -11.01
CA ASN A 127 -0.93 -6.29 -11.40
C ASN A 127 0.22 -6.22 -10.37
N ALA A 128 0.07 -5.37 -9.35
CA ALA A 128 1.05 -5.28 -8.29
C ALA A 128 1.09 -6.56 -7.41
N PRO A 129 2.25 -6.93 -6.85
CA PRO A 129 3.54 -6.23 -6.95
C PRO A 129 4.32 -6.61 -8.22
N HIS A 130 5.20 -5.71 -8.68
CA HIS A 130 6.00 -5.91 -9.89
C HIS A 130 7.43 -6.31 -9.56
N THR A 131 7.79 -7.54 -9.92
CA THR A 131 9.14 -8.09 -9.71
C THR A 131 10.15 -7.57 -10.72
N ALA A 132 11.44 -7.68 -10.40
CA ALA A 132 12.51 -7.37 -11.34
C ALA A 132 12.36 -8.17 -12.65
N LYS A 133 12.09 -9.48 -12.54
CA LYS A 133 11.85 -10.38 -13.68
C LYS A 133 10.71 -9.90 -14.59
N CYS A 134 9.61 -9.42 -14.00
CA CYS A 134 8.48 -8.88 -14.75
C CYS A 134 8.86 -7.61 -15.53
N VAL A 135 9.55 -6.67 -14.87
CA VAL A 135 9.93 -5.38 -15.47
C VAL A 135 11.01 -5.54 -16.55
N THR A 136 11.92 -6.51 -16.40
CA THR A 136 13.01 -6.75 -17.36
C THR A 136 12.67 -7.77 -18.45
N SER A 137 11.46 -8.33 -18.45
CA SER A 137 10.99 -9.24 -19.51
C SER A 137 11.05 -8.57 -20.88
N ASP A 138 11.30 -9.31 -21.97
CA ASP A 138 11.22 -8.75 -23.32
C ASP A 138 9.76 -8.44 -23.68
N ASP A 139 8.85 -9.33 -23.30
CA ASP A 139 7.41 -9.17 -23.53
C ASP A 139 6.77 -8.23 -22.48
N TRP A 140 5.97 -7.27 -22.94
CA TRP A 140 5.22 -6.34 -22.10
C TRP A 140 3.87 -6.00 -22.71
N ASP A 141 2.81 -6.60 -22.15
CA ASP A 141 1.42 -6.52 -22.62
C ASP A 141 0.55 -5.58 -21.78
N ARG A 142 1.18 -4.63 -21.08
CA ARG A 142 0.52 -3.73 -20.13
C ARG A 142 0.35 -2.34 -20.74
N PRO A 143 -0.78 -1.65 -20.49
CA PRO A 143 -1.08 -0.34 -21.07
C PRO A 143 -0.29 0.81 -20.42
N TYR A 144 0.68 0.51 -19.56
CA TYR A 144 1.48 1.46 -18.81
C TYR A 144 2.97 1.12 -18.90
N THR A 145 3.84 2.08 -18.58
CA THR A 145 5.28 1.92 -18.81
C THR A 145 6.00 1.20 -17.67
N ARG A 146 6.99 0.38 -18.04
CA ARG A 146 7.94 -0.26 -17.11
C ARG A 146 8.62 0.73 -16.16
N LYS A 147 8.93 1.93 -16.66
CA LYS A 147 9.57 2.99 -15.88
C LYS A 147 8.67 3.43 -14.73
N THR A 148 7.41 3.75 -15.01
CA THR A 148 6.43 4.15 -13.99
C THR A 148 6.09 2.98 -13.05
N THR A 149 6.12 1.75 -13.55
CA THR A 149 5.93 0.55 -12.74
C THR A 149 7.04 0.37 -11.71
N ALA A 150 8.30 0.35 -12.16
CA ALA A 150 9.45 0.08 -11.32
C ALA A 150 9.83 1.28 -10.44
N PHE A 151 9.60 2.49 -10.94
CA PHE A 151 10.03 3.72 -10.30
C PHE A 151 8.90 4.75 -10.18
N PRO A 152 7.84 4.46 -9.38
CA PRO A 152 6.67 5.32 -9.28
C PRO A 152 6.91 6.60 -8.46
N SER A 153 8.04 6.71 -7.75
CA SER A 153 8.39 7.89 -6.96
C SER A 153 9.86 8.29 -7.16
N SER A 154 10.21 9.55 -6.89
CA SER A 154 11.62 10.00 -6.93
C SER A 154 12.51 9.17 -6.01
N HIS A 155 12.00 8.76 -4.85
CA HIS A 155 12.71 7.92 -3.89
C HIS A 155 13.07 6.54 -4.45
N SER A 156 12.18 5.94 -5.24
CA SER A 156 12.45 4.61 -5.82
C SER A 156 13.65 4.60 -6.78
N TYR A 157 14.06 5.76 -7.33
CA TYR A 157 15.28 5.89 -8.13
C TYR A 157 16.55 5.87 -7.29
N THR A 158 16.49 6.31 -6.04
CA THR A 158 17.64 6.31 -5.13
C THR A 158 17.77 4.98 -4.39
N GLU A 159 16.64 4.44 -3.93
CA GLU A 159 16.60 3.22 -3.13
C GLU A 159 15.46 2.33 -3.65
N LYS A 160 15.81 1.35 -4.50
CA LYS A 160 14.85 0.39 -5.02
C LYS A 160 14.89 -0.90 -4.22
N PHE A 161 13.79 -1.21 -3.56
CA PHE A 161 13.50 -2.54 -3.06
C PHE A 161 12.65 -3.31 -4.08
N TRP A 162 13.06 -4.54 -4.43
CA TRP A 162 12.34 -5.38 -5.39
C TRP A 162 11.50 -6.43 -4.66
N PRO A 163 10.18 -6.51 -4.95
CA PRO A 163 9.40 -7.69 -4.63
C PRO A 163 10.03 -8.93 -5.27
N SER A 164 10.25 -9.97 -4.48
CA SER A 164 10.91 -11.21 -4.93
C SER A 164 9.99 -12.10 -5.78
N VAL A 165 8.69 -12.01 -5.55
CA VAL A 165 7.65 -12.78 -6.23
C VAL A 165 6.48 -11.87 -6.63
N CYS A 166 5.74 -12.29 -7.65
CA CYS A 166 4.47 -11.66 -8.02
C CYS A 166 3.40 -11.93 -6.96
N ARG A 167 2.18 -11.43 -7.19
CA ARG A 167 1.05 -11.63 -6.27
C ARG A 167 0.84 -13.11 -5.97
N ILE A 168 0.79 -13.44 -4.68
CA ILE A 168 0.54 -14.80 -4.19
C ILE A 168 -0.93 -15.16 -4.40
N ASP A 169 -1.20 -16.37 -4.90
CA ASP A 169 -2.55 -16.95 -4.89
C ASP A 169 -2.83 -17.57 -3.51
N GLY A 170 -3.53 -16.82 -2.66
CA GLY A 170 -3.89 -17.28 -1.32
C GLY A 170 -4.81 -18.50 -1.33
N SER A 171 -5.67 -18.65 -2.34
CA SER A 171 -6.63 -19.75 -2.40
C SER A 171 -6.00 -21.08 -2.84
N TYR A 172 -4.97 -21.01 -3.68
CA TYR A 172 -4.28 -22.20 -4.17
C TYR A 172 -3.53 -22.92 -3.05
N GLY A 173 -2.85 -22.19 -2.17
CA GLY A 173 -2.08 -22.76 -1.05
C GLY A 173 -2.97 -23.54 -0.08
N ASP A 174 -4.14 -22.99 0.25
CA ASP A 174 -5.10 -23.66 1.14
C ASP A 174 -5.68 -24.95 0.52
N ARG A 175 -5.85 -24.96 -0.81
CA ARG A 175 -6.35 -26.14 -1.56
C ARG A 175 -5.27 -27.19 -1.82
N ASN A 176 -3.99 -26.80 -1.80
CA ASN A 176 -2.83 -27.64 -2.11
C ASN A 176 -1.79 -27.53 -0.98
N LEU A 177 -2.21 -27.92 0.22
CA LEU A 177 -1.45 -27.69 1.44
C LEU A 177 -0.11 -28.45 1.43
N MET A 178 0.99 -27.71 1.29
CA MET A 178 2.36 -28.21 1.29
C MET A 178 3.18 -27.48 2.36
N CYS A 179 3.33 -28.10 3.53
CA CYS A 179 3.99 -27.49 4.70
C CYS A 179 5.43 -28.00 4.95
N SER A 180 6.04 -28.63 3.94
CA SER A 180 7.44 -29.07 3.96
C SER A 180 8.14 -28.62 2.69
N CYS A 181 9.47 -28.66 2.65
CA CYS A 181 10.22 -28.30 1.45
C CYS A 181 9.74 -29.13 0.27
N ALA A 182 9.24 -28.46 -0.77
CA ALA A 182 8.95 -29.11 -2.03
C ALA A 182 10.24 -29.73 -2.60
N LEU A 183 10.11 -30.89 -3.24
CA LEU A 183 11.20 -31.43 -4.04
C LEU A 183 11.55 -30.41 -5.12
N THR A 184 12.84 -30.22 -5.40
CA THR A 184 13.36 -29.19 -6.33
C THR A 184 12.73 -29.21 -7.73
N ASN A 185 12.03 -30.27 -8.10
CA ASN A 185 11.35 -30.45 -9.38
C ASN A 185 9.95 -29.79 -9.44
N PHE A 186 9.50 -29.11 -8.38
CA PHE A 186 8.23 -28.36 -8.38
C PHE A 186 8.29 -27.02 -9.11
N CYS A 187 9.47 -26.62 -9.60
CA CYS A 187 9.71 -25.33 -10.26
C CYS A 187 9.73 -25.39 -11.81
N GLU A 188 9.34 -26.52 -12.41
CA GLU A 188 9.13 -26.62 -13.87
C GLU A 188 7.72 -26.19 -14.28
#